data_AF-A0A524LX91-F1
#
_entry.id   AF-A0A524LX91-F1
#
_cell.length_a   1.000
_cell.length_b   1.000
_cell.length_c   1.000
_cell.angle_alpha   90.00
_cell.angle_beta   90.00
_cell.angle_gamma   90.00
#
_symmetry.space_group_name_H-M   'P 1'
#
loop_
_entity.id
_entity.type
_entity.pdbx_description
1 polymer ?
#
loop_
_entity_poly.entity_id
_entity_poly.type
_entity_poly.pdbx_seq_one_letter_code
_entity_poly.pdbx_strand_id
1 'polypeptide(L)' 'MDDSKMVHCDVCDSEVLESDWNAHIDNAQHKEKALTEIMEARLGKNRFAETRNETSEFLEELEQDFTDKKR' A
#
# COMPACT_ATOMS: atom_id res chain seq x y z
N MET A 1 -4.48 -40.02 -8.60
CA MET A 1 -3.29 -39.23 -8.94
C MET A 1 -3.61 -37.84 -8.47
N ASP A 2 -3.37 -37.56 -7.19
CA ASP A 2 -3.60 -36.24 -6.62
C ASP A 2 -2.35 -35.41 -6.88
N ASP A 3 -2.28 -34.84 -8.08
CA ASP A 3 -1.29 -33.85 -8.46
C ASP A 3 -1.73 -32.51 -7.83
N SER A 4 -1.60 -32.41 -6.51
CA SER A 4 -1.77 -31.15 -5.78
C SER A 4 -0.58 -30.25 -6.05
N LYS A 5 -0.49 -29.75 -7.28
CA LYS A 5 0.57 -28.84 -7.71
C LYS A 5 0.47 -27.55 -6.88
N MET A 6 1.56 -27.21 -6.20
CA MET A 6 1.69 -25.97 -5.45
C MET A 6 2.36 -24.90 -6.31
N VAL A 7 1.92 -23.67 -6.13
CA VAL A 7 2.39 -22.47 -6.82
C VAL A 7 2.76 -21.45 -5.74
N HIS A 8 3.92 -20.82 -5.90
CA HIS A 8 4.36 -19.76 -5.01
C HIS A 8 3.71 -18.42 -5.39
N CYS A 9 3.26 -17.67 -4.39
CA CYS A 9 2.78 -16.31 -4.57
C CYS A 9 3.80 -15.31 -4.01
N ASP A 10 4.40 -14.48 -4.88
CA ASP A 10 5.38 -13.46 -4.47
C ASP A 10 4.77 -12.38 -3.56
N VAL A 11 3.50 -12.01 -3.77
CA VAL A 11 2.80 -10.96 -2.99
C VAL A 11 2.55 -11.39 -1.55
N CYS A 12 2.25 -12.68 -1.35
CA CYS A 12 1.94 -13.25 -0.05
C CYS A 12 3.14 -13.98 0.57
N ASP A 13 4.21 -14.19 -0.20
CA ASP A 13 5.40 -14.99 0.13
C ASP A 13 5.02 -16.38 0.66
N SER A 14 4.06 -17.03 -0.01
CA SER A 14 3.45 -18.28 0.46
C SER A 14 3.18 -19.26 -0.67
N GLU A 15 3.29 -20.56 -0.37
CA GLU A 15 2.89 -21.63 -1.29
C GLU A 15 1.38 -21.89 -1.21
N VAL A 16 0.73 -21.96 -2.36
CA VAL A 16 -0.71 -22.11 -2.52
C VAL A 16 -0.98 -23.24 -3.51
N LEU A 17 -2.03 -24.03 -3.29
CA LEU A 17 -2.45 -25.02 -4.27
C LEU A 17 -2.91 -24.34 -5.57
N GLU A 18 -2.51 -24.90 -6.71
CA GLU A 18 -2.91 -24.40 -8.04
C GLU A 18 -4.44 -24.36 -8.19
N SER A 19 -5.14 -25.33 -7.59
CA SER A 19 -6.60 -25.37 -7.52
C SER A 19 -7.21 -24.18 -6.77
N ASP A 20 -6.52 -23.69 -5.75
CA ASP A 20 -6.98 -22.62 -4.87
C ASP A 20 -6.40 -21.26 -5.28
N TRP A 21 -5.56 -21.21 -6.32
CA TRP A 21 -4.94 -19.99 -6.81
C TRP A 21 -5.98 -18.90 -7.11
N ASN A 22 -7.09 -19.26 -7.76
CA ASN A 22 -8.13 -18.31 -8.10
C ASN A 22 -8.82 -17.73 -6.86
N ALA A 23 -9.07 -18.55 -5.83
CA ALA A 23 -9.62 -18.08 -4.57
C ALA A 23 -8.62 -17.21 -3.78
N HIS A 24 -7.32 -17.57 -3.86
CA HIS A 24 -6.25 -16.82 -3.23
C HIS A 24 -6.14 -15.38 -3.78
N ILE A 25 -6.10 -15.21 -5.11
CA ILE A 25 -5.98 -13.88 -5.73
C ILE A 25 -7.24 -13.02 -5.57
N ASP A 26 -8.42 -13.64 -5.42
CA ASP A 26 -9.67 -12.93 -5.20
C ASP A 26 -9.87 -12.47 -3.74
N ASN A 27 -9.08 -12.99 -2.81
CA ASN A 27 -9.16 -12.61 -1.40
C ASN A 27 -8.78 -11.13 -1.21
N ALA A 28 -9.52 -10.44 -0.32
CA ALA A 28 -9.29 -9.04 0.02
C ALA A 28 -7.86 -8.80 0.51
N GLN A 29 -7.29 -9.75 1.27
CA GLN A 29 -5.93 -9.63 1.78
C GLN A 29 -4.88 -9.63 0.66
N HIS A 30 -5.02 -10.51 -0.34
CA HIS A 30 -4.11 -10.54 -1.48
C HIS A 30 -4.23 -9.24 -2.29
N LYS A 31 -5.45 -8.78 -2.54
CA LYS A 31 -5.74 -7.53 -3.27
C LYS A 31 -5.11 -6.31 -2.58
N GLU A 32 -5.24 -6.19 -1.27
CA GLU A 32 -4.66 -5.07 -0.51
C GLU A 32 -3.13 -5.06 -0.58
N LYS A 33 -2.49 -6.22 -0.39
CA LYS A 33 -1.04 -6.35 -0.51
C LYS A 33 -0.55 -6.04 -1.93
N ALA A 34 -1.20 -6.62 -2.94
CA ALA A 34 -0.85 -6.38 -4.35
C ALA A 34 -0.99 -4.89 -4.72
N LEU A 35 -2.07 -4.23 -4.25
CA LEU A 35 -2.26 -2.80 -4.46
C LEU A 35 -1.17 -1.97 -3.77
N THR A 36 -0.80 -2.34 -2.55
CA THR A 36 0.28 -1.68 -1.80
C THR A 36 1.60 -1.77 -2.55
N GLU A 37 1.99 -2.97 -3.00
CA GLU A 37 3.22 -3.14 -3.78
C GLU A 37 3.18 -2.37 -5.10
N ILE A 38 2.04 -2.34 -5.80
CA ILE A 38 1.88 -1.53 -7.04
C ILE A 38 2.01 -0.04 -6.73
N MET A 39 1.41 0.43 -5.64
CA MET A 39 1.50 1.83 -5.22
C MET A 39 2.93 2.20 -4.86
N GLU A 40 3.64 1.37 -4.09
CA GLU A 40 5.05 1.57 -3.74
C GLU A 40 5.96 1.54 -4.97
N ALA A 41 5.72 0.63 -5.92
CA ALA A 41 6.47 0.53 -7.17
C ALA A 41 6.24 1.75 -8.07
N ARG A 42 5.01 2.25 -8.16
CA ARG A 42 4.67 3.42 -9.01
C ARG A 42 5.06 4.74 -8.39
N LEU A 43 4.83 4.91 -7.09
CA LEU A 43 5.08 6.17 -6.38
C LEU A 43 6.55 6.29 -5.99
N GLY A 44 7.26 5.17 -5.91
CA GLY A 44 8.64 5.08 -5.44
C GLY A 44 8.68 5.25 -3.91
N LYS A 45 9.46 4.41 -3.23
CA LYS A 45 9.68 4.42 -1.77
C LYS A 45 10.11 5.78 -1.17
N ASN A 46 10.34 6.80 -1.99
CA ASN A 46 11.01 8.04 -1.62
C ASN A 46 10.13 9.31 -1.64
N ARG A 47 8.82 9.24 -1.95
CA ARG A 47 7.99 10.47 -2.01
C ARG A 47 7.13 10.75 -0.79
N PHE A 48 6.88 9.78 0.09
CA PHE A 48 6.02 10.01 1.25
C PHE A 48 6.77 10.41 2.52
N ALA A 49 8.04 10.02 2.66
CA ALA A 49 8.83 10.36 3.85
C ALA A 49 9.27 11.83 3.84
N GLU A 50 9.64 12.37 2.67
CA GLU A 50 10.18 13.73 2.54
C GLU A 50 9.04 14.77 2.49
N THR A 51 7.98 14.54 1.70
CA THR A 51 6.86 15.50 1.56
C THR A 51 6.05 15.69 2.87
N ARG A 52 6.06 14.72 3.78
CA ARG A 52 5.32 14.83 5.05
C ARG A 52 5.85 15.97 5.94
N ASN A 53 7.15 16.27 5.88
CA ASN A 53 7.77 17.29 6.73
C ASN A 53 7.45 18.71 6.23
N GLU A 54 7.60 18.95 4.93
CA GLU A 54 7.31 20.26 4.33
C GLU A 54 5.81 20.59 4.37
N THR A 55 4.95 19.58 4.20
CA THR A 55 3.50 19.79 4.24
C THR A 55 3.00 20.12 5.65
N SER A 56 3.64 19.61 6.72
CA SER A 56 3.29 19.96 8.10
C SER A 56 3.64 21.42 8.43
N GLU A 57 4.82 21.89 8.01
CA GLU A 57 5.25 23.27 8.28
C GLU A 57 4.33 24.29 7.57
N PHE A 58 3.92 24.00 6.33
CA PHE A 58 2.99 24.84 5.58
C PHE A 58 1.58 24.87 6.18
N LEU A 59 1.09 23.75 6.71
CA LEU A 59 -0.23 23.67 7.36
C LEU A 59 -0.26 24.47 8.67
N GLU A 60 0.80 24.39 9.47
CA GLU A 60 0.94 25.16 10.71
C GLU A 60 0.94 26.68 10.44
N GLU A 61 1.64 27.13 9.39
CA GLU A 61 1.66 28.54 8.97
C GLU A 61 0.27 29.05 8.55
N LEU A 62 -0.49 28.23 7.80
CA LEU A 62 -1.86 28.54 7.40
C LEU A 62 -2.81 28.64 8.61
N GLU A 63 -2.74 27.70 9.55
CA GLU A 63 -3.57 27.73 10.77
C GLU A 63 -3.28 28.98 11.63
N GLN A 64 -2.02 29.39 11.69
CA GLN A 64 -1.61 30.60 12.39
C GLN A 64 -2.13 31.87 11.71
N ASP A 65 -2.07 31.98 10.38
CA ASP A 65 -2.61 33.14 9.65
C ASP A 65 -4.14 33.28 9.80
N PHE A 66 -4.86 32.15 9.85
CA PHE A 66 -6.30 32.13 10.12
C PHE A 66 -6.68 32.51 11.56
N THR A 67 -5.84 32.19 12.53
CA THR A 67 -6.08 32.56 13.94
C THR A 67 -5.72 34.02 14.22
N ASP A 68 -4.69 34.56 13.57
CA ASP A 68 -4.31 35.98 13.68
C ASP A 68 -5.33 36.91 13.00
N LYS A 69 -5.88 36.52 11.83
CA LYS A 69 -6.94 37.30 11.13
C LYS A 69 -8.28 37.37 11.87
N LYS A 70 -8.49 36.55 12.90
CA LYS A 70 -9.76 36.47 13.64
C LYS A 70 -9.78 37.35 14.91
N ARG A 71 -8.73 38.16 15.14
CA ARG A 71 -8.55 39.01 16.31
C ARG A 71 -8.80 40.50 16.02
#